data_AF-A0A6P0LV87-F1
#
_entry.id   AF-A0A6P0LV87-F1
#
_cell.length_a   1.000
_cell.length_b   1.000
_cell.length_c   1.000
_cell.angle_alpha   90.00
_cell.angle_beta   90.00
_cell.angle_gamma   90.00
#
_symmetry.space_group_name_H-M   'P 1'
#
loop_
_entity.id
_entity.type
_entity.pdbx_description
1 polymer ?
#
loop_
_entity_poly.entity_id
_entity_poly.type
_entity_poly.pdbx_seq_one_letter_code
_entity_poly.pdbx_strand_id
1 'polypeptide(L)'
;MTKLFPHWMIVPITIAVSLSSAGIASAETINLEPEFQPDPIVVTGNSGGSNKSQCGMISTQPNHVINLNQDFTYLRFNLESQGQPTLLIQEPNGTSCTQADNLSGGNIVKIGYWEQGSYSFYVGDRNGEQHPYTLSITKTP
;
A
#
# COMPACT_ATOMS: atom_id res chain seq x y z
N MET A 1 23.63 16.63 73.04
CA MET A 1 22.69 15.68 72.42
C MET A 1 22.41 16.13 71.01
N THR A 2 23.01 15.46 70.05
CA THR A 2 22.94 15.70 68.60
C THR A 2 21.54 15.34 68.07
N LYS A 3 20.82 16.32 67.50
CA LYS A 3 19.61 16.06 66.70
C LYS A 3 19.99 16.08 65.23
N LEU A 4 20.04 14.88 64.64
CA LEU A 4 20.08 14.66 63.19
C LEU A 4 18.74 15.10 62.58
N PHE A 5 18.77 16.05 61.63
CA PHE A 5 17.65 16.36 60.76
C PHE A 5 17.88 15.66 59.40
N PRO A 6 16.91 14.90 58.86
CA PRO A 6 17.09 14.18 57.62
C PRO A 6 16.96 15.13 56.43
N HIS A 7 17.92 15.08 55.51
CA HIS A 7 17.90 15.82 54.26
C HIS A 7 16.89 15.16 53.31
N TRP A 8 15.77 15.83 53.07
CA TRP A 8 14.72 15.39 52.15
C TRP A 8 15.21 15.58 50.71
N MET A 9 15.69 14.50 50.10
CA MET A 9 16.01 14.46 48.67
C MET A 9 14.71 14.51 47.88
N ILE A 10 14.38 15.66 47.29
CA ILE A 10 13.32 15.77 46.28
C ILE A 10 13.96 15.41 44.93
N VAL A 11 13.72 14.20 44.45
CA VAL A 11 14.09 13.79 43.08
C VAL A 11 12.96 14.23 42.14
N PRO A 12 13.18 15.15 41.19
CA PRO A 12 12.14 15.51 40.23
C PRO A 12 11.94 14.35 39.26
N ILE A 13 10.78 13.69 39.34
CA ILE A 13 10.37 12.68 38.37
C ILE A 13 10.03 13.43 37.06
N THR A 14 10.95 13.43 36.10
CA THR A 14 10.66 13.89 34.75
C THR A 14 9.87 12.81 34.02
N ILE A 15 8.56 13.00 33.89
CA ILE A 15 7.70 12.15 33.05
C ILE A 15 8.06 12.47 31.60
N ALA A 16 8.85 11.61 30.96
CA ALA A 16 9.06 11.67 29.52
C ALA A 16 7.78 11.18 28.83
N VAL A 17 6.97 12.10 28.31
CA VAL A 17 5.81 11.76 27.47
C VAL A 17 6.34 11.47 26.08
N SER A 18 6.51 10.19 25.76
CA SER A 18 6.77 9.73 24.39
C SER A 18 5.51 9.90 23.56
N LEU A 19 5.43 10.96 22.77
CA LEU A 19 4.40 11.10 21.73
C LEU A 19 4.70 10.09 20.62
N SER A 20 4.01 8.95 20.62
CA SER A 20 3.91 8.09 19.45
C SER A 20 2.98 8.76 18.44
N SER A 21 3.54 9.41 17.42
CA SER A 21 2.75 9.89 16.29
C SER A 21 2.18 8.68 15.54
N ALA A 22 0.88 8.44 15.67
CA ALA A 22 0.16 7.57 14.73
C ALA A 22 0.18 8.28 13.37
N GLY A 23 1.06 7.84 12.48
CA GLY A 23 1.14 8.38 11.12
C GLY A 23 -0.18 8.13 10.40
N ILE A 24 -0.79 9.18 9.87
CA ILE A 24 -1.89 9.04 8.90
C ILE A 24 -1.25 8.47 7.63
N ALA A 25 -1.56 7.21 7.31
CA ALA A 25 -1.09 6.61 6.07
C ALA A 25 -1.81 7.29 4.88
N SER A 26 -1.05 8.01 4.06
CA SER A 26 -1.50 8.53 2.77
C SER A 26 -1.15 7.53 1.68
N ALA A 27 -1.98 7.45 0.65
CA ALA A 27 -1.66 6.71 -0.56
C ALA A 27 -0.36 7.26 -1.19
N GLU A 28 0.50 6.36 -1.67
CA GLU A 28 1.68 6.73 -2.45
C GLU A 28 1.26 7.05 -3.88
N THR A 29 1.64 8.24 -4.38
CA THR A 29 1.34 8.64 -5.76
C THR A 29 2.52 8.38 -6.68
N ILE A 30 2.29 7.67 -7.77
CA ILE A 30 3.27 7.32 -8.79
C ILE A 30 2.83 7.97 -10.11
N ASN A 31 3.67 8.84 -10.67
CA ASN A 31 3.40 9.45 -11.98
C ASN A 31 4.23 8.74 -13.05
N LEU A 32 3.58 8.24 -14.09
CA LEU A 32 4.21 7.47 -15.16
C LEU A 32 4.08 8.20 -16.50
N GLU A 33 5.20 8.27 -17.21
CA GLU A 33 5.30 8.66 -18.60
C GLU A 33 5.83 7.47 -19.42
N PRO A 34 5.54 7.37 -20.74
CA PRO A 34 5.89 6.20 -21.55
C PRO A 34 7.35 5.75 -21.49
N GLU A 35 8.29 6.63 -21.12
CA GLU A 35 9.72 6.32 -21.00
C GLU A 35 10.24 6.37 -19.56
N PHE A 36 9.38 6.10 -18.56
CA PHE A 36 9.77 6.13 -17.15
C PHE A 36 11.00 5.25 -16.86
N GLN A 37 11.80 5.70 -15.89
CA GLN A 37 12.96 4.99 -15.35
C GLN A 37 12.95 5.13 -13.82
N PRO A 38 13.39 4.11 -13.06
CA PRO A 38 13.82 2.79 -13.54
C PRO A 38 12.66 1.96 -14.12
N ASP A 39 12.96 0.96 -14.93
CA ASP A 39 12.00 -0.05 -15.41
C ASP A 39 12.52 -1.46 -15.02
N PRO A 40 11.83 -2.22 -14.14
CA PRO A 40 10.54 -1.91 -13.51
C PRO A 40 10.63 -0.88 -12.37
N ILE A 41 9.53 -0.17 -12.15
CA ILE A 41 9.26 0.48 -10.86
C ILE A 41 8.74 -0.59 -9.90
N VAL A 42 9.29 -0.64 -8.69
CA VAL A 42 8.91 -1.61 -7.67
C VAL A 42 8.47 -0.87 -6.41
N VAL A 43 7.25 -1.13 -5.97
CA VAL A 43 6.69 -0.62 -4.71
C VAL A 43 6.21 -1.76 -3.84
N THR A 44 6.13 -1.52 -2.54
CA THR A 44 5.78 -2.55 -1.54
C THR A 44 4.75 -2.03 -0.57
N GLY A 45 3.98 -2.94 0.03
CA GLY A 45 3.03 -2.60 1.08
C GLY A 45 2.49 -3.83 1.80
N ASN A 46 1.38 -3.66 2.51
CA ASN A 46 0.64 -4.76 3.14
C ASN A 46 -0.78 -4.82 2.57
N SER A 47 -1.23 -6.02 2.26
CA SER A 47 -2.57 -6.30 1.74
C SER A 47 -3.64 -6.16 2.83
N GLY A 48 -4.90 -6.15 2.40
CA GLY A 48 -6.05 -6.27 3.29
C GLY A 48 -6.57 -4.92 3.79
N GLY A 49 -7.16 -4.93 4.97
CA GLY A 49 -7.79 -3.76 5.59
C GLY A 49 -9.16 -4.10 6.20
N SER A 50 -9.80 -3.11 6.81
CA SER A 50 -11.04 -3.31 7.57
C SER A 50 -12.32 -3.09 6.77
N ASN A 51 -12.23 -2.60 5.53
CA ASN A 51 -13.41 -2.24 4.74
C ASN A 51 -13.77 -3.37 3.77
N LYS A 52 -15.00 -3.86 3.89
CA LYS A 52 -15.52 -4.86 2.95
C LYS A 52 -15.88 -4.19 1.63
N SER A 53 -15.39 -4.75 0.52
CA SER A 53 -15.70 -4.33 -0.85
C SER A 53 -16.23 -5.50 -1.68
N GLN A 54 -16.57 -5.22 -2.95
CA GLN A 54 -16.84 -6.23 -3.95
C GLN A 54 -15.63 -7.12 -4.30
N CYS A 55 -14.43 -6.72 -3.88
CA CYS A 55 -13.17 -7.41 -4.18
C CYS A 55 -12.49 -7.99 -2.93
N GLY A 56 -13.22 -8.20 -1.85
CA GLY A 56 -12.65 -8.64 -0.56
C GLY A 56 -12.42 -7.46 0.39
N MET A 57 -11.54 -7.65 1.35
CA MET A 57 -11.25 -6.68 2.40
C MET A 57 -10.12 -5.75 1.97
N ILE A 58 -10.39 -4.44 1.98
CA ILE A 58 -9.47 -3.39 1.51
C ILE A 58 -9.24 -2.32 2.59
N SER A 59 -8.17 -1.55 2.42
CA SER A 59 -7.88 -0.35 3.18
C SER A 59 -8.91 0.76 2.90
N THR A 60 -9.02 1.73 3.82
CA THR A 60 -9.93 2.88 3.66
C THR A 60 -9.49 3.82 2.55
N GLN A 61 -8.18 3.96 2.37
CA GLN A 61 -7.55 4.75 1.31
C GLN A 61 -6.85 3.80 0.34
N PRO A 62 -6.67 4.19 -0.94
CA PRO A 62 -5.91 3.37 -1.87
C PRO A 62 -4.48 3.17 -1.38
N ASN A 63 -3.89 2.02 -1.70
CA ASN A 63 -2.48 1.76 -1.38
C ASN A 63 -1.57 2.60 -2.28
N HIS A 64 -1.93 2.68 -3.57
CA HIS A 64 -1.20 3.48 -4.55
C HIS A 64 -2.18 4.25 -5.44
N VAL A 65 -1.83 5.47 -5.80
CA VAL A 65 -2.48 6.24 -6.87
C VAL A 65 -1.50 6.34 -8.03
N ILE A 66 -1.87 5.79 -9.18
CA ILE A 66 -1.03 5.74 -10.37
C ILE A 66 -1.59 6.71 -11.39
N ASN A 67 -0.86 7.78 -11.68
CA ASN A 67 -1.20 8.75 -12.69
C ASN A 67 -0.44 8.43 -13.97
N LEU A 68 -1.16 8.07 -15.02
CA LEU A 68 -0.61 7.92 -16.36
C LEU A 68 -0.75 9.26 -17.06
N ASN A 69 0.37 9.90 -17.37
CA ASN A 69 0.39 11.23 -18.01
C ASN A 69 0.03 11.15 -19.51
N GLN A 70 0.13 9.97 -20.11
CA GLN A 70 -0.22 9.67 -21.49
C GLN A 70 -0.72 8.22 -21.57
N ASP A 71 -1.28 7.84 -22.72
CA ASP A 71 -1.61 6.45 -23.01
C ASP A 71 -0.35 5.57 -23.06
N PHE A 72 -0.48 4.34 -22.58
CA PHE A 72 0.53 3.30 -22.71
C PHE A 72 0.00 2.18 -23.60
N THR A 73 0.72 1.89 -24.69
CA THR A 73 0.42 0.73 -25.56
C THR A 73 0.66 -0.60 -24.87
N TYR A 74 1.58 -0.60 -23.90
CA TYR A 74 1.86 -1.73 -23.04
C TYR A 74 2.26 -1.23 -21.65
N LEU A 75 1.54 -1.73 -20.63
CA LEU A 75 2.00 -1.76 -19.26
C LEU A 75 1.69 -3.12 -18.67
N ARG A 76 2.57 -3.57 -17.78
CA ARG A 76 2.38 -4.76 -16.97
C ARG A 76 2.52 -4.40 -15.51
N PHE A 77 1.45 -4.66 -14.76
CA PHE A 77 1.41 -4.66 -13.31
C PHE A 77 1.49 -6.12 -12.84
N ASN A 78 2.47 -6.43 -12.00
CA ASN A 78 2.64 -7.75 -11.39
C ASN A 78 2.61 -7.58 -9.87
N LEU A 79 1.55 -8.09 -9.24
CA LEU A 79 1.37 -8.08 -7.79
C LEU A 79 1.65 -9.48 -7.24
N GLU A 80 2.62 -9.55 -6.33
CA GLU A 80 3.04 -10.78 -5.66
C GLU A 80 2.85 -10.61 -4.15
N SER A 81 2.26 -11.61 -3.50
CA SER A 81 2.10 -11.63 -2.05
C SER A 81 2.15 -13.07 -1.53
N GLN A 82 2.51 -13.22 -0.25
CA GLN A 82 2.49 -14.49 0.46
C GLN A 82 1.07 -14.91 0.91
N GLY A 83 0.09 -13.99 0.80
CA GLY A 83 -1.29 -14.19 1.23
C GLY A 83 -2.27 -14.55 0.12
N GLN A 84 -3.52 -14.12 0.27
CA GLN A 84 -4.57 -14.25 -0.76
C GLN A 84 -4.94 -12.86 -1.28
N PRO A 85 -4.03 -12.19 -2.02
CA PRO A 85 -4.23 -10.80 -2.38
C PRO A 85 -5.41 -10.66 -3.34
N THR A 86 -6.06 -9.50 -3.25
CA THR A 86 -7.02 -9.03 -4.23
C THR A 86 -6.59 -7.65 -4.71
N LEU A 87 -6.94 -7.33 -5.95
CA LEU A 87 -6.60 -6.06 -6.57
C LEU A 87 -7.88 -5.43 -7.10
N LEU A 88 -8.32 -4.37 -6.43
CA LEU A 88 -9.40 -3.50 -6.89
C LEU A 88 -8.76 -2.24 -7.48
N ILE A 89 -9.05 -1.96 -8.74
CA ILE A 89 -8.55 -0.78 -9.45
C ILE A 89 -9.75 0.09 -9.78
N GLN A 90 -9.76 1.29 -9.22
CA GLN A 90 -10.68 2.33 -9.69
C GLN A 90 -9.99 3.07 -10.83
N GLU A 91 -10.58 2.94 -12.00
CA GLU A 91 -10.12 3.48 -13.28
C GLU A 91 -10.94 4.75 -13.58
N PRO A 92 -10.49 5.66 -14.46
CA PRO A 92 -11.25 6.87 -14.81
C PRO A 92 -12.70 6.59 -15.24
N ASN A 93 -12.91 5.46 -15.92
CA ASN A 93 -14.18 5.09 -16.55
C ASN A 93 -14.84 3.85 -15.92
N GLY A 94 -14.34 3.35 -14.79
CA GLY A 94 -14.85 2.10 -14.24
C GLY A 94 -14.12 1.60 -13.00
N THR A 95 -14.43 0.36 -12.63
CA THR A 95 -13.75 -0.32 -11.54
C THR A 95 -13.58 -1.77 -11.90
N SER A 96 -12.36 -2.28 -11.78
CA SER A 96 -12.06 -3.68 -12.01
C SER A 96 -11.64 -4.35 -10.70
N CYS A 97 -12.00 -5.62 -10.56
CA CYS A 97 -11.58 -6.46 -9.44
C CYS A 97 -10.90 -7.71 -9.99
N THR A 98 -9.77 -8.08 -9.41
CA THR A 98 -9.08 -9.34 -9.69
C THR A 98 -8.66 -9.97 -8.38
N GLN A 99 -8.95 -11.25 -8.21
CA GLN A 99 -8.51 -12.01 -7.04
C GLN A 99 -7.43 -12.99 -7.47
N ALA A 100 -6.38 -13.16 -6.67
CA ALA A 100 -5.34 -14.14 -6.97
C ALA A 100 -5.93 -15.54 -7.06
N ASP A 101 -5.53 -16.30 -8.07
CA ASP A 101 -5.91 -17.70 -8.23
C ASP A 101 -4.69 -18.63 -8.14
N ASN A 102 -4.95 -19.92 -7.98
CA ASN A 102 -3.90 -20.92 -7.83
C ASN A 102 -3.20 -21.24 -9.16
N LEU A 103 -3.81 -20.93 -10.31
CA LEU A 103 -3.21 -21.16 -11.63
C LEU A 103 -2.08 -20.17 -11.90
N SER A 104 -2.19 -18.97 -11.33
CA SER A 104 -1.22 -17.88 -11.41
C SER A 104 -0.18 -17.91 -10.28
N GLY A 105 -0.12 -19.00 -9.49
CA GLY A 105 0.80 -19.12 -8.35
C GLY A 105 0.53 -18.12 -7.22
N GLY A 106 -0.70 -17.58 -7.12
CA GLY A 106 -1.05 -16.55 -6.14
C GLY A 106 -0.73 -15.11 -6.58
N ASN A 107 -0.16 -14.92 -7.76
CA ASN A 107 0.14 -13.60 -8.31
C ASN A 107 -1.08 -13.03 -9.06
N ILE A 108 -1.18 -11.69 -9.09
CA ILE A 108 -2.13 -10.97 -9.94
C ILE A 108 -1.34 -10.21 -11.01
N VAL A 109 -1.67 -10.48 -12.27
CA VAL A 109 -1.07 -9.80 -13.42
C VAL A 109 -2.13 -9.01 -14.17
N LYS A 110 -1.87 -7.71 -14.40
CA LYS A 110 -2.67 -6.86 -15.29
C LYS A 110 -1.77 -6.35 -16.40
N ILE A 111 -2.06 -6.72 -17.63
CA ILE A 111 -1.27 -6.36 -18.81
C ILE A 111 -2.15 -5.77 -19.90
N GLY A 112 -1.57 -4.92 -20.73
CA GLY A 112 -2.19 -4.45 -21.96
C GLY A 112 -2.07 -2.95 -22.17
N TYR A 113 -3.01 -2.40 -22.92
CA TYR A 113 -3.15 -0.97 -23.14
C TYR A 113 -3.79 -0.30 -21.91
N TRP A 114 -3.29 0.89 -21.57
CA TRP A 114 -3.82 1.73 -20.49
C TRP A 114 -3.96 3.16 -20.98
N GLU A 115 -5.16 3.74 -20.81
CA GLU A 115 -5.45 5.12 -21.17
C GLU A 115 -4.76 6.10 -20.20
N GLN A 116 -4.50 7.32 -20.68
CA GLN A 116 -4.13 8.42 -19.80
C GLN A 116 -5.20 8.60 -18.69
N GLY A 117 -4.77 8.77 -17.44
CA GLY A 117 -5.69 8.98 -16.34
C GLY A 117 -5.11 8.72 -14.96
N SER A 118 -5.95 8.87 -13.94
CA SER A 118 -5.61 8.58 -12.55
C SER A 118 -6.29 7.27 -12.12
N TYR A 119 -5.50 6.36 -11.55
CA TYR A 119 -5.93 5.04 -11.16
C TYR A 119 -5.68 4.83 -9.68
N SER A 120 -6.70 4.44 -8.92
CA SER A 120 -6.56 4.12 -7.49
C SER A 120 -6.49 2.61 -7.30
N PHE A 121 -5.34 2.14 -6.83
CA PHE A 121 -5.05 0.72 -6.59
C PHE A 121 -5.26 0.40 -5.12
N TYR A 122 -6.19 -0.52 -4.85
CA TYR A 122 -6.42 -1.11 -3.54
C TYR A 122 -5.93 -2.56 -3.57
N VAL A 123 -4.88 -2.83 -2.80
CA VAL A 123 -4.34 -4.17 -2.58
C VAL A 123 -5.02 -4.76 -1.34
N GLY A 124 -6.10 -5.48 -1.59
CA GLY A 124 -6.88 -6.14 -0.56
C GLY A 124 -6.41 -7.56 -0.27
N ASP A 125 -7.16 -8.21 0.61
CA ASP A 125 -7.03 -9.63 0.94
C ASP A 125 -8.43 -10.25 0.96
N ARG A 126 -8.55 -11.51 0.54
CA ARG A 126 -9.84 -12.21 0.48
C ARG A 126 -10.54 -12.28 1.85
N ASN A 127 -9.77 -12.46 2.93
CA ASN A 127 -10.26 -12.64 4.29
C ASN A 127 -9.94 -11.46 5.22
N GLY A 128 -9.21 -10.46 4.73
CA GLY A 128 -8.78 -9.30 5.52
C GLY A 128 -7.52 -9.54 6.33
N GLU A 129 -6.79 -10.61 6.03
CA GLU A 129 -5.45 -10.82 6.57
C GLU A 129 -4.47 -9.80 5.97
N GLN A 130 -3.42 -9.48 6.72
CA GLN A 130 -2.37 -8.57 6.28
C GLN A 130 -1.13 -9.36 5.90
N HIS A 131 -0.75 -9.27 4.62
CA HIS A 131 0.43 -9.92 4.08
C HIS A 131 1.27 -8.91 3.32
N PRO A 132 2.62 -8.96 3.43
CA PRO A 132 3.46 -8.12 2.60
C PRO A 132 3.26 -8.44 1.13
N TYR A 133 3.33 -7.41 0.29
CA TYR A 133 3.28 -7.57 -1.17
C TYR A 133 4.35 -6.73 -1.85
N THR A 134 4.66 -7.14 -3.08
CA THR A 134 5.45 -6.37 -4.04
C THR A 134 4.61 -6.13 -5.29
N LEU A 135 4.51 -4.87 -5.73
CA LEU A 135 3.90 -4.48 -6.98
C LEU A 135 5.00 -3.97 -7.92
N SER A 136 5.20 -4.68 -9.03
CA SER A 136 6.12 -4.28 -10.09
C SER A 136 5.35 -3.71 -11.27
N ILE A 137 5.83 -2.59 -11.81
CA ILE A 137 5.24 -1.89 -12.96
C ILE A 137 6.31 -1.82 -14.04
N THR A 138 6.04 -2.41 -15.20
CA THR A 138 6.97 -2.37 -16.33
C THR A 138 6.30 -1.95 -17.64
N LYS A 139 7.05 -1.18 -18.43
CA LYS A 139 6.70 -0.81 -19.81
C LYS A 139 7.33 -1.74 -20.86
N THR A 140 8.13 -2.71 -20.41
CA THR A 140 8.82 -3.67 -21.29
C THR A 140 8.04 -4.99 -21.34
N PRO A 141 7.67 -5.48 -22.55
CA PRO A 141 6.99 -6.76 -22.75
C PRO A 141 7.67 -7.99 -22.15
#